data_AF-A0A1C6H3T3-F1
#
_entry.id   AF-A0A1C6H3T3-F1
#
_cell.length_a   1.000
_cell.length_b   1.000
_cell.length_c   1.000
_cell.angle_alpha   90.00
_cell.angle_beta   90.00
_cell.angle_gamma   90.00
#
_symmetry.space_group_name_H-M   'P 1'
#
loop_
_entity.id
_entity.type
_entity.pdbx_description
1 polymer ?
#
loop_
_entity_poly.entity_id
_entity_poly.type
_entity_poly.pdbx_seq_one_letter_code
_entity_poly.pdbx_strand_id
1 'polypeptide(L)'
;MEKKSKVLIIVCVIMQLVLIVGVAALFIQNIKLADTVKQYVASNGDIHDIYDDSEVVKAYQSGDEDGLNEQDKYVLKKAKEVIKENIKDGMTDYEKEKAIYDWQVAYVAYNDQNLAPISAGDQYSHLPYGVLKYHQAICVGNATTFKLFMDLLGIESQIIHSTEDGEHAWNLVKLDGDWYHSDVTFDGGANGKPAYTNFNVPDSVKDDGSYPWNHEVIPAADGTKYCYLANEAKELKDIYALPKYIKQQLDKGTKTITFTLKDSTGYTQSVADYITSALATGDGDMYTNPTLPIGSKNIYVISVENYDDQNADEASQKIINKLQEIIDGLQ
;
A
#
# COMPACT_ATOMS: atom_id res chain seq x y z
N MET A 1 -43.96 -37.89 -35.41
CA MET A 1 -43.88 -36.45 -35.07
C MET A 1 -43.92 -36.18 -33.57
N GLU A 2 -44.66 -36.96 -32.77
CA GLU A 2 -44.76 -36.77 -31.30
C GLU A 2 -43.43 -36.76 -30.53
N LYS A 3 -42.49 -37.66 -30.85
CA LYS A 3 -41.24 -37.79 -30.08
C LYS A 3 -40.33 -36.56 -30.19
N LYS A 4 -40.28 -35.91 -31.37
CA LYS A 4 -39.56 -34.65 -31.59
C LYS A 4 -40.22 -33.47 -30.86
N SER A 5 -41.56 -33.45 -30.80
CA SER A 5 -42.32 -32.43 -30.06
C SER A 5 -42.07 -32.53 -28.54
N LYS A 6 -42.07 -33.75 -27.98
CA LYS A 6 -41.76 -33.96 -26.54
C LYS A 6 -40.33 -33.54 -26.17
N VAL A 7 -39.36 -33.82 -27.03
CA VAL A 7 -37.96 -33.38 -26.81
C VAL A 7 -37.85 -31.86 -26.86
N LEU A 8 -38.52 -31.21 -27.81
CA LEU A 8 -38.51 -29.75 -27.93
C LEU A 8 -39.15 -29.07 -26.69
N ILE A 9 -40.26 -29.62 -26.18
CA ILE A 9 -40.91 -29.14 -24.95
C ILE A 9 -39.97 -29.27 -23.75
N ILE A 10 -39.30 -30.41 -23.60
CA ILE A 10 -38.34 -30.64 -22.50
C ILE A 10 -37.18 -29.64 -22.58
N VAL A 11 -36.63 -29.39 -23.77
CA VAL A 11 -35.56 -28.41 -23.97
C VAL A 11 -36.01 -26.99 -23.61
N CYS A 12 -37.22 -26.59 -24.03
CA CYS A 12 -37.79 -25.29 -23.66
C CYS A 12 -37.99 -25.13 -22.15
N VAL A 13 -38.48 -26.17 -21.47
CA VAL A 13 -38.67 -26.16 -20.01
C VAL A 13 -37.33 -26.06 -19.28
N ILE A 14 -36.30 -26.77 -19.75
CA ILE A 14 -34.95 -26.69 -19.18
C ILE A 14 -34.36 -25.28 -19.38
N MET A 15 -34.50 -24.68 -20.57
CA MET A 15 -34.07 -23.30 -20.82
C MET A 15 -34.77 -22.30 -19.90
N GLN A 16 -36.08 -22.43 -19.70
CA GLN A 16 -36.83 -21.58 -18.78
C GLN A 16 -36.35 -21.73 -17.32
N LEU A 17 -36.07 -22.96 -16.88
CA LEU A 17 -35.53 -23.22 -15.54
C LEU A 17 -34.14 -22.60 -15.35
N VAL A 18 -33.24 -22.73 -16.33
CA VAL A 18 -31.91 -22.09 -16.27
C VAL A 18 -32.03 -20.57 -16.20
N LEU A 19 -32.94 -19.99 -16.96
CA LEU A 19 -33.18 -18.54 -16.95
C LEU A 19 -33.71 -18.07 -15.59
N ILE A 20 -34.65 -18.81 -14.99
CA ILE A 20 -35.21 -18.50 -13.66
C ILE A 20 -34.13 -18.60 -12.58
N VAL A 21 -33.27 -19.64 -12.63
CA VAL A 21 -32.16 -19.79 -11.68
C VAL A 21 -31.13 -18.67 -11.84
N GLY A 22 -30.79 -18.28 -13.07
CA GLY A 22 -29.89 -17.16 -13.34
C GLY A 22 -30.44 -15.82 -12.83
N VAL A 23 -31.73 -15.56 -13.06
CA VAL A 23 -32.42 -14.36 -12.55
C VAL A 23 -32.47 -14.38 -11.02
N ALA A 24 -32.77 -15.52 -10.40
CA ALA A 24 -32.75 -15.65 -8.94
C ALA A 24 -31.35 -15.40 -8.34
N ALA A 25 -30.29 -15.91 -8.98
CA ALA A 25 -28.91 -15.66 -8.57
C ALA A 25 -28.54 -14.17 -8.66
N LEU A 26 -28.94 -13.49 -9.75
CA LEU A 26 -28.82 -12.04 -9.92
C LEU A 26 -29.59 -11.27 -8.84
N PHE A 27 -30.80 -11.68 -8.50
CA PHE A 27 -31.57 -11.07 -7.41
C PHE A 27 -30.89 -11.26 -6.05
N ILE A 28 -30.33 -12.44 -5.76
CA ILE A 28 -29.59 -12.70 -4.52
C ILE A 28 -28.31 -11.84 -4.46
N GLN A 29 -27.58 -11.72 -5.57
CA GLN A 29 -26.41 -10.83 -5.66
C GLN A 29 -26.80 -9.36 -5.44
N ASN A 30 -27.89 -8.90 -6.04
CA ASN A 30 -28.39 -7.54 -5.87
C ASN A 30 -28.88 -7.26 -4.44
N ILE A 31 -29.48 -8.25 -3.76
CA ILE A 31 -29.86 -8.13 -2.34
C ILE A 31 -28.61 -8.02 -1.46
N LYS A 32 -27.58 -8.86 -1.69
CA LYS A 32 -26.31 -8.76 -0.96
C LYS A 32 -25.65 -7.40 -1.18
N LEU A 33 -25.60 -6.90 -2.41
CA LEU A 33 -25.09 -5.57 -2.71
C LEU A 33 -25.91 -4.48 -2.01
N ALA A 34 -27.23 -4.59 -2.01
CA ALA A 34 -28.10 -3.65 -1.30
C ALA A 34 -27.89 -3.67 0.21
N ASP A 35 -27.61 -4.84 0.81
CA ASP A 35 -27.32 -4.96 2.23
C ASP A 35 -25.91 -4.42 2.57
N THR A 36 -24.91 -4.65 1.71
CA THR A 36 -23.58 -4.03 1.81
C THR A 36 -23.68 -2.50 1.69
N VAL A 37 -24.46 -1.99 0.73
CA VAL A 37 -24.69 -0.56 0.56
C VAL A 37 -25.47 0.01 1.74
N LYS A 38 -26.46 -0.70 2.31
CA LYS A 38 -27.12 -0.25 3.56
C LYS A 38 -26.17 -0.23 4.74
N GLN A 39 -25.27 -1.20 4.85
CA GLN A 39 -24.27 -1.23 5.91
C GLN A 39 -23.26 -0.08 5.76
N TYR A 40 -22.86 0.22 4.52
CA TYR A 40 -22.02 1.37 4.17
C TYR A 40 -22.72 2.72 4.40
N VAL A 41 -24.00 2.84 4.05
CA VAL A 41 -24.80 4.05 4.29
C VAL A 41 -25.12 4.23 5.78
N ALA A 42 -25.21 3.13 6.53
CA ALA A 42 -25.40 3.15 7.98
C ALA A 42 -24.10 3.45 8.75
N SER A 43 -22.92 3.25 8.15
CA SER A 43 -21.62 3.62 8.72
C SER A 43 -21.18 5.05 8.40
N ASN A 44 -22.07 5.86 7.81
CA ASN A 44 -21.91 7.32 7.80
C ASN A 44 -21.90 7.87 9.23
N GLY A 45 -20.71 8.11 9.80
CA GLY A 45 -20.52 9.24 10.72
C GLY A 45 -19.59 9.09 11.92
N ASP A 46 -19.06 7.91 12.24
CA ASP A 46 -18.18 7.76 13.40
C ASP A 46 -16.73 7.50 12.96
N ILE A 47 -15.86 8.49 13.18
CA ILE A 47 -14.40 8.31 13.10
C ILE A 47 -14.02 7.28 14.16
N HIS A 48 -13.39 6.18 13.77
CA HIS A 48 -12.90 5.20 14.72
C HIS A 48 -11.84 5.81 15.63
N ASP A 49 -11.98 5.60 16.94
CA ASP A 49 -11.00 6.03 17.92
C ASP A 49 -9.66 5.33 17.69
N ILE A 50 -8.57 6.06 17.96
CA ILE A 50 -7.23 5.48 18.02
C ILE A 50 -7.18 4.49 19.19
N TYR A 51 -6.69 3.28 18.93
CA TYR A 51 -6.48 2.30 19.98
C TYR A 51 -5.43 2.79 20.98
N ASP A 52 -5.79 2.79 22.26
CA ASP A 52 -4.89 3.11 23.37
C ASP A 52 -4.06 1.87 23.73
N ASP A 53 -2.79 1.89 23.35
CA ASP A 53 -1.84 0.80 23.57
C ASP A 53 -1.13 0.88 24.94
N SER A 54 -1.44 1.86 25.79
CA SER A 54 -0.72 2.13 27.04
C SER A 54 -0.60 0.91 27.96
N GLU A 55 -1.70 0.17 28.16
CA GLU A 55 -1.67 -1.02 29.03
C GLU A 55 -0.92 -2.20 28.38
N VAL A 56 -0.99 -2.34 27.05
CA VAL A 56 -0.22 -3.38 26.32
C VAL A 56 1.28 -3.08 26.38
N VAL A 57 1.68 -1.83 26.16
CA VAL A 57 3.07 -1.38 26.25
C VAL A 57 3.61 -1.57 27.67
N LYS A 58 2.83 -1.17 28.68
CA LYS A 58 3.17 -1.38 30.10
C LYS A 58 3.35 -2.86 30.44
N ALA A 59 2.43 -3.72 29.99
CA ALA A 59 2.52 -5.17 30.19
C ALA A 59 3.72 -5.80 29.48
N TYR A 60 4.08 -5.30 28.30
CA TYR A 60 5.29 -5.72 27.59
C TYR A 60 6.56 -5.37 28.38
N GLN A 61 6.64 -4.16 28.93
CA GLN A 61 7.78 -3.68 29.69
C GLN A 61 7.93 -4.36 31.07
N SER A 62 6.81 -4.60 31.76
CA SER A 62 6.80 -5.20 33.11
C SER A 62 6.82 -6.72 33.11
N GLY A 63 6.32 -7.35 32.05
CA GLY A 63 6.02 -8.79 32.00
C GLY A 63 4.74 -9.18 32.75
N ASP A 64 3.99 -8.21 33.29
CA ASP A 64 2.73 -8.41 34.01
C ASP A 64 1.53 -8.16 33.10
N GLU A 65 0.72 -9.21 32.87
CA GLU A 65 -0.43 -9.20 31.96
C GLU A 65 -1.78 -9.14 32.71
N ASP A 66 -1.78 -9.03 34.04
CA ASP A 66 -3.00 -9.15 34.88
C ASP A 66 -4.05 -8.05 34.59
N GLY A 67 -3.61 -6.90 34.07
CA GLY A 67 -4.47 -5.77 33.69
C GLY A 67 -5.10 -5.86 32.30
N LEU A 68 -4.69 -6.83 31.47
CA LEU A 68 -5.13 -6.90 30.07
C LEU A 68 -6.44 -7.67 29.90
N ASN A 69 -7.28 -7.20 28.99
CA ASN A 69 -8.42 -7.97 28.50
C ASN A 69 -7.95 -9.07 27.51
N GLU A 70 -8.84 -9.97 27.11
CA GLU A 70 -8.48 -11.10 26.25
C GLU A 70 -8.01 -10.71 24.84
N GLN A 71 -8.50 -9.59 24.28
CA GLN A 71 -8.02 -9.08 23.00
C GLN A 71 -6.60 -8.51 23.14
N ASP A 72 -6.34 -7.73 24.19
CA ASP A 72 -5.04 -7.14 24.46
C ASP A 72 -3.98 -8.20 24.80
N LYS A 73 -4.34 -9.27 25.52
CA LYS A 73 -3.45 -10.43 25.72
C LYS A 73 -3.09 -11.09 24.39
N TYR A 74 -4.05 -11.21 23.48
CA TYR A 74 -3.78 -11.75 22.15
C TYR A 74 -2.87 -10.83 21.34
N VAL A 75 -3.14 -9.53 21.36
CA VAL A 75 -2.32 -8.49 20.71
C VAL A 75 -0.88 -8.54 21.26
N LEU A 76 -0.70 -8.52 22.57
CA LEU A 76 0.60 -8.59 23.23
C LEU A 76 1.36 -9.86 22.86
N LYS A 77 0.69 -11.02 22.92
CA LYS A 77 1.28 -12.31 22.54
C LYS A 77 1.76 -12.27 21.09
N LYS A 78 0.91 -11.80 20.16
CA LYS A 78 1.26 -11.71 18.74
C LYS A 78 2.38 -10.70 18.48
N ALA A 79 2.36 -9.56 19.13
CA ALA A 79 3.42 -8.57 19.01
C ALA A 79 4.76 -9.14 19.49
N LYS A 80 4.79 -9.87 20.62
CA LYS A 80 5.98 -10.59 21.10
C LYS A 80 6.51 -11.61 20.08
N GLU A 81 5.63 -12.36 19.43
CA GLU A 81 6.00 -13.32 18.36
C GLU A 81 6.65 -12.58 17.17
N VAL A 82 6.00 -11.54 16.66
CA VAL A 82 6.46 -10.76 15.51
C VAL A 82 7.80 -10.06 15.79
N ILE A 83 7.93 -9.43 16.95
CA ILE A 83 9.18 -8.77 17.36
C ILE A 83 10.31 -9.81 17.43
N LYS A 84 10.07 -10.98 18.03
CA LYS A 84 11.07 -12.04 18.14
C LYS A 84 11.52 -12.58 16.78
N GLU A 85 10.61 -12.65 15.80
CA GLU A 85 10.90 -13.18 14.47
C GLU A 85 11.62 -12.17 13.56
N ASN A 86 11.28 -10.89 13.67
CA ASN A 86 11.72 -9.86 12.72
C ASN A 86 12.80 -8.93 13.28
N ILE A 87 12.89 -8.77 14.59
CA ILE A 87 13.82 -7.83 15.24
C ILE A 87 14.99 -8.60 15.85
N LYS A 88 16.20 -8.11 15.58
CA LYS A 88 17.45 -8.71 16.03
C LYS A 88 18.24 -7.73 16.88
N ASP A 89 19.03 -8.27 17.81
CA ASP A 89 19.94 -7.47 18.62
C ASP A 89 20.90 -6.67 17.74
N GLY A 90 21.08 -5.39 18.07
CA GLY A 90 21.96 -4.47 17.36
C GLY A 90 21.33 -3.74 16.17
N MET A 91 20.07 -4.02 15.81
CA MET A 91 19.35 -3.19 14.83
C MET A 91 19.19 -1.75 15.33
N THR A 92 19.45 -0.80 14.44
CA THR A 92 19.09 0.61 14.60
C THR A 92 17.58 0.80 14.57
N ASP A 93 17.09 1.94 15.05
CA ASP A 93 15.65 2.20 15.06
C ASP A 93 15.05 2.24 13.65
N TYR A 94 15.79 2.74 12.66
CA TYR A 94 15.40 2.63 11.24
C TYR A 94 15.28 1.17 10.77
N GLU A 95 16.25 0.31 11.10
CA GLU A 95 16.20 -1.10 10.71
C GLU A 95 15.03 -1.83 11.37
N LYS A 96 14.72 -1.49 12.62
CA LYS A 96 13.55 -2.03 13.33
C LYS A 96 12.25 -1.56 12.71
N GLU A 97 12.11 -0.25 12.48
CA GLU A 97 10.94 0.34 11.83
C GLU A 97 10.70 -0.32 10.48
N LYS A 98 11.73 -0.37 9.62
CA LYS A 98 11.63 -0.99 8.30
C LYS A 98 11.25 -2.47 8.38
N ALA A 99 11.80 -3.23 9.34
CA ALA A 99 11.46 -4.64 9.50
C ALA A 99 9.97 -4.84 9.86
N ILE A 100 9.42 -3.98 10.73
CA ILE A 100 7.99 -4.01 11.05
C ILE A 100 7.14 -3.52 9.88
N TYR A 101 7.57 -2.48 9.16
CA TYR A 101 6.86 -1.96 8.00
C TYR A 101 6.74 -3.02 6.90
N ASP A 102 7.86 -3.64 6.54
CA ASP A 102 7.92 -4.75 5.58
C ASP A 102 7.01 -5.91 6.02
N TRP A 103 7.08 -6.29 7.29
CA TRP A 103 6.26 -7.35 7.85
C TRP A 103 4.77 -7.01 7.77
N GLN A 104 4.36 -5.82 8.20
CA GLN A 104 2.95 -5.47 8.28
C GLN A 104 2.31 -5.36 6.90
N VAL A 105 2.98 -4.73 5.93
CA VAL A 105 2.52 -4.67 4.53
C VAL A 105 2.31 -6.08 3.98
N ALA A 106 3.27 -6.98 4.19
CA ALA A 106 3.14 -8.38 3.78
C ALA A 106 2.01 -9.12 4.50
N TYR A 107 1.86 -8.86 5.80
CA TYR A 107 0.91 -9.54 6.67
C TYR A 107 -0.54 -9.23 6.29
N VAL A 108 -0.84 -7.97 5.98
CA VAL A 108 -2.18 -7.53 5.57
C VAL A 108 -2.48 -7.87 4.10
N ALA A 109 -1.46 -7.84 3.22
CA ALA A 109 -1.61 -8.21 1.81
C ALA A 109 -1.95 -9.70 1.60
N TYR A 110 -1.72 -10.57 2.59
CA TYR A 110 -2.12 -11.98 2.52
C TYR A 110 -3.66 -12.18 2.43
N ASN A 111 -4.45 -11.11 2.57
CA ASN A 111 -5.90 -11.13 2.43
C ASN A 111 -6.37 -10.07 1.42
N ASP A 112 -6.58 -10.49 0.16
CA ASP A 112 -6.90 -9.66 -1.03
C ASP A 112 -8.19 -8.81 -0.96
N GLN A 113 -8.85 -8.68 0.20
CA GLN A 113 -10.14 -7.98 0.34
C GLN A 113 -10.10 -6.69 1.18
N ASN A 114 -8.92 -6.19 1.59
CA ASN A 114 -8.82 -5.26 2.72
C ASN A 114 -8.34 -3.83 2.42
N LEU A 115 -8.80 -3.21 1.33
CA LEU A 115 -8.68 -1.76 1.16
C LEU A 115 -10.06 -1.14 1.27
N ALA A 116 -10.48 -0.87 2.50
CA ALA A 116 -11.71 -0.18 2.76
C ALA A 116 -11.42 1.09 3.59
N PRO A 117 -12.08 2.22 3.28
CA PRO A 117 -11.88 3.50 3.99
C PRO A 117 -12.22 3.35 5.49
N ILE A 118 -11.83 4.33 6.32
CA ILE A 118 -12.05 4.31 7.78
C ILE A 118 -13.51 3.99 8.15
N SER A 119 -14.48 4.29 7.29
CA SER A 119 -15.91 4.02 7.50
C SER A 119 -16.40 2.62 7.08
N ALA A 120 -15.56 1.75 6.52
CA ALA A 120 -15.98 0.47 5.98
C ALA A 120 -15.03 -0.66 6.42
N GLY A 121 -15.51 -1.61 7.24
CA GLY A 121 -14.72 -2.78 7.60
C GLY A 121 -15.43 -3.74 8.55
N ASP A 122 -14.86 -4.93 8.78
CA ASP A 122 -15.29 -5.83 9.87
C ASP A 122 -15.14 -5.09 11.21
N GLN A 123 -15.92 -5.48 12.21
CA GLN A 123 -16.02 -4.89 13.54
C GLN A 123 -14.69 -4.72 14.28
N TYR A 124 -13.61 -5.38 13.83
CA TYR A 124 -12.26 -5.30 14.43
C TYR A 124 -11.20 -4.70 13.50
N SER A 125 -11.53 -4.37 12.26
CA SER A 125 -10.56 -3.92 11.25
C SER A 125 -9.86 -2.59 11.58
N HIS A 126 -10.40 -1.82 12.53
CA HIS A 126 -9.81 -0.60 13.06
C HIS A 126 -8.89 -0.83 14.27
N LEU A 127 -8.71 -2.08 14.74
CA LEU A 127 -7.95 -2.43 15.94
C LEU A 127 -6.77 -3.34 15.63
N PRO A 128 -5.66 -3.30 16.41
CA PRO A 128 -4.55 -4.25 16.26
C PRO A 128 -5.00 -5.70 16.39
N TYR A 129 -6.01 -5.97 17.21
CA TYR A 129 -6.59 -7.30 17.32
C TYR A 129 -7.13 -7.81 15.97
N GLY A 130 -7.80 -6.96 15.19
CA GLY A 130 -8.31 -7.35 13.88
C GLY A 130 -7.20 -7.58 12.87
N VAL A 131 -6.20 -6.70 12.85
CA VAL A 131 -5.02 -6.83 12.00
C VAL A 131 -4.29 -8.13 12.31
N LEU A 132 -3.95 -8.36 13.58
CA LEU A 132 -3.14 -9.51 14.01
C LEU A 132 -3.88 -10.84 13.93
N LYS A 133 -5.20 -10.87 14.14
CA LYS A 133 -5.99 -12.12 14.17
C LYS A 133 -6.61 -12.48 12.82
N TYR A 134 -7.12 -11.50 12.09
CA TYR A 134 -7.92 -11.71 10.89
C TYR A 134 -7.22 -11.22 9.62
N HIS A 135 -6.03 -10.59 9.74
CA HIS A 135 -5.30 -9.98 8.63
C HIS A 135 -6.13 -8.88 7.95
N GLN A 136 -7.05 -8.26 8.71
CA GLN A 136 -7.98 -7.24 8.23
C GLN A 136 -7.64 -5.91 8.87
N ALA A 137 -7.39 -4.90 8.04
CA ALA A 137 -7.06 -3.56 8.47
C ALA A 137 -7.74 -2.53 7.56
N ILE A 138 -8.36 -1.52 8.16
CA ILE A 138 -8.58 -0.22 7.51
C ILE A 138 -7.46 0.74 7.93
N CYS A 139 -7.45 1.97 7.41
CA CYS A 139 -6.34 2.91 7.61
C CYS A 139 -5.94 3.09 9.08
N VAL A 140 -6.90 3.33 9.99
CA VAL A 140 -6.61 3.49 11.43
C VAL A 140 -6.13 2.18 12.08
N GLY A 141 -6.62 1.02 11.62
CA GLY A 141 -6.17 -0.29 12.09
C GLY A 141 -4.70 -0.53 11.73
N ASN A 142 -4.31 -0.18 10.50
CA ASN A 142 -2.90 -0.20 10.09
C ASN A 142 -2.06 0.76 10.92
N ALA A 143 -2.51 2.01 11.04
CA ALA A 143 -1.75 3.06 11.72
C ALA A 143 -1.54 2.76 13.21
N THR A 144 -2.57 2.26 13.89
CA THR A 144 -2.50 1.94 15.31
C THR A 144 -1.76 0.64 15.59
N THR A 145 -1.82 -0.35 14.69
CA THR A 145 -0.95 -1.53 14.76
C THR A 145 0.52 -1.17 14.60
N PHE A 146 0.83 -0.31 13.62
CA PHE A 146 2.21 0.11 13.38
C PHE A 146 2.75 0.94 14.55
N LYS A 147 1.96 1.89 15.06
CA LYS A 147 2.31 2.67 16.26
C LYS A 147 2.55 1.77 17.48
N LEU A 148 1.70 0.78 17.73
CA LEU A 148 1.89 -0.19 18.81
C LEU A 148 3.29 -0.83 18.73
N PHE A 149 3.72 -1.29 17.55
CA PHE A 149 5.05 -1.85 17.40
C PHE A 149 6.16 -0.83 17.64
N MET A 150 6.00 0.43 17.21
CA MET A 150 6.98 1.49 17.48
C MET A 150 7.11 1.73 18.99
N ASP A 151 5.99 1.84 19.70
CA ASP A 151 5.97 2.07 21.14
C ASP A 151 6.55 0.88 21.93
N LEU A 152 6.28 -0.37 21.50
CA LEU A 152 6.91 -1.57 22.07
C LEU A 152 8.44 -1.61 21.84
N LEU A 153 8.91 -1.04 20.74
CA LEU A 153 10.34 -0.98 20.38
C LEU A 153 11.04 0.28 20.90
N GLY A 154 10.31 1.18 21.57
CA GLY A 154 10.82 2.43 22.12
C GLY A 154 11.11 3.51 21.07
N ILE A 155 10.46 3.44 19.90
CA ILE A 155 10.60 4.37 18.79
C ILE A 155 9.45 5.37 18.86
N GLU A 156 9.75 6.67 18.92
CA GLU A 156 8.73 7.71 19.05
C GLU A 156 7.88 7.79 17.77
N SER A 157 6.56 7.59 17.90
CA SER A 157 5.62 7.58 16.78
C SER A 157 4.29 8.26 17.14
N GLN A 158 3.67 8.90 16.15
CA GLN A 158 2.34 9.53 16.26
C GLN A 158 1.43 9.04 15.12
N ILE A 159 0.13 9.07 15.35
CA ILE A 159 -0.87 8.84 14.30
C ILE A 159 -1.41 10.20 13.87
N ILE A 160 -1.52 10.41 12.56
CA ILE A 160 -2.20 11.55 11.96
C ILE A 160 -3.57 11.07 11.47
N HIS A 161 -4.60 11.87 11.70
CA HIS A 161 -5.88 11.79 10.99
C HIS A 161 -5.99 12.94 9.99
N SER A 162 -6.47 12.63 8.79
CA SER A 162 -6.82 13.66 7.80
C SER A 162 -7.88 14.62 8.38
N THR A 163 -7.73 15.92 8.13
CA THR A 163 -8.68 16.96 8.51
C THR A 163 -9.92 17.01 7.62
N GLU A 164 -9.90 16.33 6.46
CA GLU A 164 -11.06 16.14 5.61
C GLU A 164 -11.80 14.89 6.08
N ASP A 165 -12.85 15.10 6.88
CA ASP A 165 -13.78 14.10 7.43
C ASP A 165 -13.15 12.83 8.06
N GLY A 166 -11.87 12.86 8.44
CA GLY A 166 -11.15 11.70 8.96
C GLY A 166 -11.00 10.58 7.94
N GLU A 167 -10.93 10.88 6.64
CA GLU A 167 -10.92 9.90 5.55
C GLU A 167 -9.72 8.94 5.58
N HIS A 168 -8.60 9.37 6.17
CA HIS A 168 -7.37 8.59 6.24
C HIS A 168 -6.61 8.74 7.56
N ALA A 169 -5.84 7.71 7.90
CA ALA A 169 -4.96 7.69 9.06
C ALA A 169 -3.64 6.99 8.73
N TRP A 170 -2.52 7.59 9.16
CA TRP A 170 -1.16 7.07 8.94
C TRP A 170 -0.23 7.52 10.07
N ASN A 171 1.06 7.16 10.00
CA ASN A 171 2.01 7.42 11.07
C ASN A 171 3.04 8.49 10.73
N LEU A 172 3.47 9.20 11.77
CA LEU A 172 4.78 9.79 11.86
C LEU A 172 5.69 8.90 12.71
N VAL A 173 6.95 8.78 12.30
CA VAL A 173 8.01 8.11 13.06
C VAL A 173 9.19 9.05 13.19
N LYS A 174 9.77 9.12 14.38
CA LYS A 174 10.94 9.96 14.65
C LYS A 174 12.20 9.10 14.67
N LEU A 175 13.15 9.43 13.81
CA LEU A 175 14.42 8.74 13.69
C LEU A 175 15.56 9.76 13.76
N ASP A 176 16.53 9.53 14.64
CA ASP A 176 17.67 10.43 14.86
C ASP A 176 17.29 11.92 15.10
N GLY A 177 16.08 12.16 15.62
CA GLY A 177 15.58 13.49 15.94
C GLY A 177 14.70 14.15 14.87
N ASP A 178 14.65 13.60 13.66
CA ASP A 178 13.81 14.10 12.56
C ASP A 178 12.54 13.26 12.44
N TRP A 179 11.44 13.88 11.98
CA TRP A 179 10.16 13.21 11.73
C TRP A 179 10.01 12.81 10.27
N TYR A 180 9.34 11.68 10.04
CA TYR A 180 9.10 11.06 8.75
C TYR A 180 7.67 10.50 8.68
N HIS A 181 7.03 10.56 7.52
CA HIS A 181 5.76 9.87 7.30
C HIS A 181 5.96 8.42 6.87
N SER A 182 5.25 7.52 7.54
CA SER A 182 5.20 6.08 7.22
C SER A 182 3.73 5.65 7.13
N ASP A 183 3.30 5.21 5.94
CA ASP A 183 1.90 4.88 5.65
C ASP A 183 1.77 3.47 5.06
N VAL A 184 1.57 2.50 5.95
CA VAL A 184 1.44 1.07 5.61
C VAL A 184 0.24 0.81 4.69
N THR A 185 -0.82 1.62 4.77
CA THR A 185 -2.10 1.33 4.10
C THR A 185 -2.00 1.43 2.59
N PHE A 186 -1.26 2.42 2.09
CA PHE A 186 -1.15 2.70 0.65
C PHE A 186 0.15 2.20 0.03
N ASP A 187 0.95 1.42 0.74
CA ASP A 187 2.26 0.98 0.26
C ASP A 187 2.31 -0.51 -0.14
N GLY A 188 1.14 -1.12 -0.37
CA GLY A 188 1.04 -2.47 -0.90
C GLY A 188 1.67 -2.56 -2.30
N GLY A 189 2.72 -3.37 -2.45
CA GLY A 189 3.35 -3.67 -3.73
C GLY A 189 3.17 -5.14 -4.16
N ALA A 190 3.92 -5.55 -5.17
CA ALA A 190 3.79 -6.89 -5.74
C ALA A 190 4.21 -7.99 -4.75
N ASN A 191 3.47 -9.10 -4.71
CA ASN A 191 3.79 -10.30 -3.92
C ASN A 191 3.96 -10.03 -2.42
N GLY A 192 3.18 -9.10 -1.87
CA GLY A 192 3.21 -8.73 -0.46
C GLY A 192 4.46 -7.97 -0.03
N LYS A 193 5.20 -7.36 -0.97
CA LYS A 193 6.34 -6.48 -0.65
C LYS A 193 5.92 -5.02 -0.74
N PRO A 194 6.44 -4.11 0.10
CA PRO A 194 6.14 -2.70 -0.05
C PRO A 194 6.63 -2.12 -1.38
N ALA A 195 5.89 -1.16 -1.93
CA ALA A 195 6.38 -0.32 -3.04
C ALA A 195 7.38 0.75 -2.55
N TYR A 196 7.40 0.99 -1.25
CA TYR A 196 8.17 2.02 -0.55
C TYR A 196 7.89 3.44 -1.02
N THR A 197 6.73 3.68 -1.62
CA THR A 197 6.33 5.02 -2.06
C THR A 197 5.83 5.88 -0.91
N ASN A 198 5.53 5.27 0.24
CA ASN A 198 5.05 5.96 1.43
C ASN A 198 5.87 5.63 2.70
N PHE A 199 7.08 5.10 2.56
CA PHE A 199 7.95 4.76 3.69
C PHE A 199 8.99 5.85 3.95
N ASN A 200 8.90 6.47 5.12
CA ASN A 200 9.74 7.57 5.58
C ASN A 200 9.81 8.76 4.60
N VAL A 201 8.68 9.14 4.01
CA VAL A 201 8.63 10.31 3.10
C VAL A 201 8.50 11.62 3.89
N PRO A 202 9.09 12.72 3.41
CA PRO A 202 8.95 14.02 4.06
C PRO A 202 7.59 14.68 3.77
N ASP A 203 7.27 15.76 4.48
CA ASP A 203 6.11 16.65 4.24
C ASP A 203 6.05 17.06 2.76
N SER A 204 7.19 17.40 2.15
CA SER A 204 7.28 17.81 0.74
C SER A 204 6.83 16.75 -0.28
N VAL A 205 6.64 15.51 0.17
CA VAL A 205 6.08 14.41 -0.61
C VAL A 205 4.68 14.04 -0.13
N LYS A 206 4.43 13.99 1.18
CA LYS A 206 3.14 13.57 1.73
C LYS A 206 2.04 14.63 1.63
N ASP A 207 2.41 15.92 1.65
CA ASP A 207 1.49 17.06 1.52
C ASP A 207 1.17 17.33 0.03
N ASP A 208 0.57 16.33 -0.63
CA ASP A 208 0.15 16.43 -2.03
C ASP A 208 -1.30 16.92 -2.20
N GLY A 209 -1.97 17.22 -1.08
CA GLY A 209 -3.36 17.65 -1.00
C GLY A 209 -4.40 16.52 -0.97
N SER A 210 -3.99 15.25 -1.08
CA SER A 210 -4.93 14.11 -1.07
C SER A 210 -5.51 13.83 0.32
N TYR A 211 -4.72 14.04 1.37
CA TYR A 211 -5.12 13.80 2.77
C TYR A 211 -4.57 14.91 3.67
N PRO A 212 -5.21 16.09 3.71
CA PRO A 212 -4.68 17.24 4.46
C PRO A 212 -4.66 16.97 5.97
N TRP A 213 -3.73 17.58 6.70
CA TRP A 213 -3.69 17.50 8.17
C TRP A 213 -3.47 18.87 8.84
N ASN A 214 -3.46 18.91 10.17
CA ASN A 214 -3.22 20.16 10.90
C ASN A 214 -1.72 20.37 11.18
N HIS A 215 -1.08 21.25 10.40
CA HIS A 215 0.36 21.55 10.49
C HIS A 215 0.74 22.38 11.74
N GLU A 216 -0.23 22.89 12.50
CA GLU A 216 0.03 23.60 13.77
C GLU A 216 0.19 22.63 14.95
N VAL A 217 -0.39 21.43 14.84
CA VAL A 217 -0.42 20.42 15.91
C VAL A 217 0.53 19.27 15.62
N ILE A 218 0.61 18.85 14.36
CA ILE A 218 1.49 17.80 13.90
C ILE A 218 2.88 18.39 13.64
N PRO A 219 3.96 17.81 14.19
CA PRO A 219 5.31 18.31 13.95
C PRO A 219 5.69 18.18 12.48
N ALA A 220 6.44 19.14 11.95
CA ALA A 220 6.96 19.09 10.59
C ALA A 220 7.84 17.85 10.39
N ALA A 221 7.57 17.10 9.31
CA ALA A 221 8.31 15.92 8.92
C ALA A 221 9.26 16.22 7.76
N ASP A 222 10.30 17.01 8.04
CA ASP A 222 11.32 17.39 7.05
C ASP A 222 12.48 16.38 6.94
N GLY A 223 12.37 15.24 7.61
CA GLY A 223 13.39 14.20 7.59
C GLY A 223 13.60 13.64 6.18
N THR A 224 14.85 13.61 5.72
CA THR A 224 15.18 13.04 4.39
C THR A 224 16.21 11.91 4.45
N LYS A 225 16.93 11.75 5.57
CA LYS A 225 18.00 10.76 5.73
C LYS A 225 17.49 9.32 5.56
N TYR A 226 16.29 9.03 6.06
CA TYR A 226 15.69 7.69 6.05
C TYR A 226 14.62 7.49 4.97
N CYS A 227 14.41 8.48 4.09
CA CYS A 227 13.49 8.34 2.98
C CYS A 227 13.96 7.27 2.00
N TYR A 228 13.20 6.19 1.90
CA TYR A 228 13.61 5.01 1.13
C TYR A 228 13.77 5.33 -0.36
N LEU A 229 12.80 6.05 -0.95
CA LEU A 229 12.86 6.45 -2.36
C LEU A 229 14.13 7.24 -2.69
N ALA A 230 14.52 8.18 -1.81
CA ALA A 230 15.68 9.03 -2.03
C ALA A 230 17.03 8.29 -1.84
N ASN A 231 17.04 7.27 -0.97
CA ASN A 231 18.21 6.44 -0.72
C ASN A 231 18.43 5.39 -1.81
N GLU A 232 17.37 4.80 -2.34
CA GLU A 232 17.44 3.79 -3.40
C GLU A 232 17.51 4.39 -4.82
N ALA A 233 17.21 5.69 -4.97
CA ALA A 233 17.26 6.35 -6.27
C ALA A 233 18.68 6.36 -6.85
N LYS A 234 18.86 5.66 -7.99
CA LYS A 234 20.12 5.65 -8.72
C LYS A 234 20.39 7.01 -9.36
N GLU A 235 21.56 7.60 -9.11
CA GLU A 235 22.03 8.76 -9.88
C GLU A 235 22.46 8.30 -11.29
N LEU A 236 21.75 8.81 -12.30
CA LEU A 236 22.07 8.63 -13.71
C LEU A 236 22.80 9.86 -14.24
N LYS A 237 23.69 9.64 -15.21
CA LYS A 237 24.49 10.71 -15.81
C LYS A 237 23.61 11.77 -16.49
N ASP A 238 22.67 11.30 -17.31
CA ASP A 238 21.80 12.09 -18.16
C ASP A 238 20.60 11.23 -18.62
N ILE A 239 19.69 11.83 -19.37
CA ILE A 239 18.48 11.18 -19.89
C ILE A 239 18.77 9.98 -20.80
N TYR A 240 19.94 9.90 -21.43
CA TYR A 240 20.28 8.81 -22.36
C TYR A 240 20.65 7.52 -21.62
N ALA A 241 20.98 7.60 -20.33
CA ALA A 241 21.18 6.42 -19.48
C ALA A 241 19.86 5.75 -19.06
N LEU A 242 18.73 6.46 -19.19
CA LEU A 242 17.43 6.04 -18.67
C LEU A 242 16.91 4.73 -19.30
N PRO A 243 16.92 4.52 -20.63
CA PRO A 243 16.40 3.28 -21.23
C PRO A 243 17.10 2.02 -20.70
N LYS A 244 18.44 2.07 -20.60
CA LYS A 244 19.23 0.96 -20.05
C LYS A 244 18.90 0.71 -18.58
N TYR A 245 18.72 1.77 -17.80
CA TYR A 245 18.39 1.65 -16.39
C TYR A 245 16.98 1.07 -16.17
N ILE A 246 15.98 1.57 -16.89
CA ILE A 246 14.60 1.04 -16.84
C ILE A 246 14.61 -0.46 -17.14
N LYS A 247 15.26 -0.87 -18.25
CA LYS A 247 15.34 -2.28 -18.64
C LYS A 247 15.93 -3.15 -17.52
N GLN A 248 17.02 -2.70 -16.88
CA GLN A 248 17.65 -3.43 -15.77
C GLN A 248 16.74 -3.62 -14.55
N GLN A 249 15.83 -2.67 -14.28
CA GLN A 249 14.87 -2.78 -13.18
C GLN A 249 13.71 -3.71 -13.53
N LEU A 250 13.21 -3.64 -14.77
CA LEU A 250 12.18 -4.56 -15.27
C LEU A 250 12.68 -6.01 -15.34
N ASP A 251 13.94 -6.23 -15.75
CA ASP A 251 14.58 -7.56 -15.75
C ASP A 251 14.64 -8.17 -14.32
N LYS A 252 14.54 -7.34 -13.26
CA LYS A 252 14.47 -7.77 -11.85
C LYS A 252 13.04 -7.87 -11.31
N GLY A 253 12.02 -7.58 -12.14
CA GLY A 253 10.62 -7.52 -11.72
C GLY A 253 10.27 -6.29 -10.87
N THR A 254 11.08 -5.23 -10.92
CA THR A 254 10.80 -3.99 -10.17
C THR A 254 9.74 -3.16 -10.92
N LYS A 255 8.64 -2.83 -10.22
CA LYS A 255 7.52 -2.05 -10.79
C LYS A 255 7.60 -0.55 -10.51
N THR A 256 8.30 -0.15 -9.45
CA THR A 256 8.53 1.25 -9.08
C THR A 256 10.00 1.57 -9.26
N ILE A 257 10.31 2.39 -10.25
CA ILE A 257 11.68 2.72 -10.65
C ILE A 257 12.00 4.14 -10.22
N THR A 258 12.93 4.30 -9.28
CA THR A 258 13.39 5.60 -8.81
C THR A 258 14.79 5.94 -9.32
N PHE A 259 15.01 7.20 -9.66
CA PHE A 259 16.32 7.71 -10.07
C PHE A 259 16.45 9.23 -9.86
N THR A 260 17.69 9.70 -9.94
CA THR A 260 18.03 11.13 -10.05
C THR A 260 18.85 11.34 -11.33
N LEU A 261 18.89 12.59 -11.81
CA LEU A 261 19.71 12.97 -12.96
C LEU A 261 20.79 13.96 -12.52
N LYS A 262 22.05 13.66 -12.82
CA LYS A 262 23.17 14.58 -12.59
C LYS A 262 23.07 15.82 -13.48
N ASP A 263 22.69 15.62 -14.74
CA ASP A 263 22.27 16.68 -15.66
C ASP A 263 20.78 16.49 -15.98
N SER A 264 19.94 17.29 -15.34
CA SER A 264 18.49 17.33 -15.57
C SER A 264 18.08 18.37 -16.61
N THR A 265 19.04 18.97 -17.34
CA THR A 265 18.74 20.03 -18.30
C THR A 265 17.81 19.49 -19.39
N GLY A 266 16.63 20.12 -19.52
CA GLY A 266 15.61 19.70 -20.47
C GLY A 266 14.78 18.49 -20.05
N TYR A 267 15.03 17.89 -18.88
CA TYR A 267 14.18 16.82 -18.34
C TYR A 267 13.04 17.41 -17.50
N THR A 268 11.89 17.63 -18.15
CA THR A 268 10.65 18.11 -17.53
C THR A 268 9.67 16.96 -17.35
N GLN A 269 8.60 17.17 -16.58
CA GLN A 269 7.51 16.18 -16.47
C GLN A 269 6.96 15.78 -17.84
N SER A 270 6.73 16.74 -18.74
CA SER A 270 6.24 16.45 -20.10
C SER A 270 7.22 15.61 -20.93
N VAL A 271 8.53 15.76 -20.72
CA VAL A 271 9.54 14.91 -21.37
C VAL A 271 9.51 13.51 -20.77
N ALA A 272 9.38 13.39 -19.45
CA ALA A 272 9.23 12.10 -18.78
C ALA A 272 7.97 11.37 -19.26
N ASP A 273 6.82 12.05 -19.28
CA ASP A 273 5.54 11.52 -19.75
C ASP A 273 5.67 11.04 -21.20
N TYR A 274 6.25 11.86 -22.09
CA TYR A 274 6.50 11.49 -23.49
C TYR A 274 7.35 10.22 -23.63
N ILE A 275 8.45 10.11 -22.86
CA ILE A 275 9.31 8.92 -22.86
C ILE A 275 8.50 7.69 -22.43
N THR A 276 7.77 7.77 -21.32
CA THR A 276 6.97 6.64 -20.83
C THR A 276 5.85 6.25 -21.79
N SER A 277 5.15 7.22 -22.41
CA SER A 277 4.12 6.94 -23.41
C SER A 277 4.68 6.29 -24.68
N ALA A 278 5.90 6.62 -25.10
CA ALA A 278 6.55 5.96 -26.23
C ALA A 278 6.88 4.48 -25.94
N LEU A 279 7.19 4.17 -24.68
CA LEU A 279 7.51 2.83 -24.21
C LEU A 279 6.27 1.96 -23.99
N ALA A 280 5.15 2.55 -23.56
CA ALA A 280 3.90 1.85 -23.29
C ALA A 280 3.42 0.99 -24.48
N THR A 281 2.76 -0.13 -24.20
CA THR A 281 2.29 -1.11 -25.19
C THR A 281 0.77 -1.20 -25.32
N GLY A 282 0.06 -0.48 -24.44
CA GLY A 282 -1.39 -0.27 -24.36
C GLY A 282 -1.69 0.84 -23.34
N ASP A 283 -2.97 1.00 -22.94
CA ASP A 283 -3.36 1.97 -21.92
C ASP A 283 -2.91 1.50 -20.52
N GLY A 284 -2.02 2.25 -19.88
CA GLY A 284 -1.66 2.08 -18.46
C GLY A 284 -0.39 1.27 -18.14
N ASP A 285 0.35 0.75 -19.12
CA ASP A 285 1.46 -0.18 -18.81
C ASP A 285 2.68 0.47 -18.12
N MET A 286 2.94 1.76 -18.38
CA MET A 286 4.05 2.51 -17.77
C MET A 286 3.75 4.00 -17.78
N TYR A 287 3.97 4.66 -16.65
CA TYR A 287 3.75 6.10 -16.52
C TYR A 287 4.76 6.73 -15.56
N THR A 288 4.94 8.04 -15.71
CA THR A 288 5.76 8.83 -14.79
C THR A 288 4.86 9.40 -13.70
N ASN A 289 5.31 9.34 -12.45
CA ASN A 289 4.66 10.02 -11.33
C ASN A 289 5.17 11.47 -11.23
N PRO A 290 4.53 12.33 -10.42
CA PRO A 290 5.08 13.64 -10.11
C PRO A 290 6.53 13.56 -9.61
N THR A 291 7.34 14.52 -10.01
CA THR A 291 8.71 14.66 -9.48
C THR A 291 8.65 14.97 -7.98
N LEU A 292 9.36 14.20 -7.17
CA LEU A 292 9.35 14.32 -5.72
C LEU A 292 10.55 15.14 -5.24
N PRO A 293 10.36 16.36 -4.71
CA PRO A 293 11.43 17.14 -4.11
C PRO A 293 11.75 16.57 -2.72
N ILE A 294 12.93 15.97 -2.55
CA ILE A 294 13.37 15.37 -1.28
C ILE A 294 14.73 15.96 -0.91
N GLY A 295 14.70 16.91 0.04
CA GLY A 295 15.88 17.69 0.42
C GLY A 295 16.42 18.48 -0.78
N SER A 296 17.68 18.26 -1.14
CA SER A 296 18.31 18.91 -2.30
C SER A 296 18.18 18.11 -3.61
N LYS A 297 17.44 16.99 -3.61
CA LYS A 297 17.33 16.09 -4.76
C LYS A 297 15.91 16.14 -5.33
N ASN A 298 15.83 16.07 -6.66
CA ASN A 298 14.60 15.74 -7.35
C ASN A 298 14.61 14.24 -7.65
N ILE A 299 13.69 13.50 -7.03
CA ILE A 299 13.51 12.08 -7.28
C ILE A 299 12.47 11.91 -8.38
N TYR A 300 12.87 11.24 -9.45
CA TYR A 300 11.98 10.86 -10.54
C TYR A 300 11.50 9.43 -10.31
N VAL A 301 10.21 9.20 -10.51
CA VAL A 301 9.57 7.90 -10.24
C VAL A 301 8.78 7.46 -11.47
N ILE A 302 9.10 6.28 -12.00
CA ILE A 302 8.35 5.61 -13.06
C ILE A 302 7.67 4.40 -12.46
N SER A 303 6.36 4.29 -12.66
CA SER A 303 5.55 3.15 -12.24
C SER A 303 5.14 2.31 -13.44
N VAL A 304 4.95 1.02 -13.19
CA VAL A 304 4.52 0.03 -14.20
C VAL A 304 3.33 -0.75 -13.62
N GLU A 305 2.16 -0.57 -14.22
CA GLU A 305 0.91 -1.26 -13.84
C GLU A 305 0.62 -2.48 -14.74
N ASN A 306 -0.36 -3.30 -14.37
CA ASN A 306 -0.80 -4.50 -15.11
C ASN A 306 0.25 -5.61 -15.32
N TYR A 307 1.27 -5.67 -14.46
CA TYR A 307 2.04 -6.89 -14.20
C TYR A 307 1.18 -7.86 -13.37
N ASP A 308 0.35 -8.68 -14.04
CA ASP A 308 -0.36 -9.82 -13.41
C ASP A 308 0.47 -11.10 -13.62
N ASP A 309 0.68 -11.89 -12.57
CA ASP A 309 1.60 -13.06 -12.53
C ASP A 309 1.29 -14.18 -13.56
N GLN A 310 0.21 -14.06 -14.35
CA GLN A 310 -0.11 -14.97 -15.46
C GLN A 310 0.05 -14.36 -16.87
N ASN A 311 0.10 -13.02 -17.00
CA ASN A 311 0.22 -12.31 -18.29
C ASN A 311 1.37 -11.27 -18.32
N ALA A 312 2.02 -11.01 -17.18
CA ALA A 312 3.11 -10.06 -16.99
C ALA A 312 4.29 -10.33 -17.94
N ASP A 313 4.52 -11.57 -18.32
CA ASP A 313 5.63 -11.93 -19.20
C ASP A 313 5.50 -11.29 -20.59
N GLU A 314 4.29 -11.09 -21.15
CA GLU A 314 4.17 -10.63 -22.54
C GLU A 314 4.27 -9.10 -22.68
N ALA A 315 3.55 -8.33 -21.85
CA ALA A 315 3.58 -6.86 -21.90
C ALA A 315 4.95 -6.32 -21.48
N SER A 316 5.51 -6.88 -20.40
CA SER A 316 6.85 -6.51 -19.93
C SER A 316 7.92 -6.88 -20.94
N GLN A 317 7.80 -8.04 -21.60
CA GLN A 317 8.74 -8.41 -22.64
C GLN A 317 8.65 -7.48 -23.86
N LYS A 318 7.46 -6.99 -24.22
CA LYS A 318 7.32 -5.97 -25.29
C LYS A 318 8.00 -4.66 -24.92
N ILE A 319 7.82 -4.18 -23.68
CA ILE A 319 8.52 -2.98 -23.17
C ILE A 319 10.04 -3.22 -23.18
N ILE A 320 10.50 -4.36 -22.66
CA ILE A 320 11.92 -4.73 -22.63
C ILE A 320 12.52 -4.79 -24.04
N ASN A 321 11.78 -5.31 -25.02
CA ASN A 321 12.21 -5.36 -26.42
C ASN A 321 12.33 -3.96 -27.03
N LYS A 322 11.33 -3.08 -26.83
CA LYS A 322 11.41 -1.68 -27.26
C LYS A 322 12.59 -0.95 -26.64
N LEU A 323 12.83 -1.17 -25.33
CA LEU A 323 13.98 -0.61 -24.64
C LEU A 323 15.29 -1.10 -25.28
N GLN A 324 15.37 -2.37 -25.67
CA GLN A 324 16.55 -2.91 -26.35
C GLN A 324 16.80 -2.24 -27.70
N GLU A 325 15.76 -2.03 -28.51
CA GLU A 325 15.88 -1.31 -29.80
C GLU A 325 16.39 0.13 -29.62
N ILE A 326 15.89 0.83 -28.60
CA ILE A 326 16.35 2.19 -28.28
C ILE A 326 17.81 2.17 -27.82
N ILE A 327 18.19 1.22 -26.97
CA ILE A 327 19.56 1.07 -26.47
C ILE A 327 20.53 0.81 -27.62
N ASP A 328 20.16 -0.05 -28.57
CA ASP A 328 20.99 -0.40 -29.73
C ASP A 328 21.16 0.79 -30.68
N GLY A 329 20.15 1.66 -30.82
CA GLY A 329 20.22 2.88 -31.63
C GLY A 329 21.00 4.04 -31.00
N LEU A 330 21.29 3.99 -29.70
CA LEU A 330 22.08 5.01 -28.97
C LEU A 330 23.60 4.73 -28.97
N GLN A 331 24.03 3.55 -29.42
CA GLN A 331 25.45 3.12 -29.46
C GLN A 331 26.14 3.46 -30.77
#